data_AF-X0ZUE8-F1
#
_entry.id   AF-X0ZUE8-F1
#
_cell.length_a   1.000
_cell.length_b   1.000
_cell.length_c   1.000
_cell.angle_alpha   90.00
_cell.angle_beta   90.00
_cell.angle_gamma   90.00
#
_symmetry.space_group_name_H-M   'P 1'
#
loop_
_entity.id
_entity.type
_entity.pdbx_description
1 polymer ?
#
loop_
_entity_poly.entity_id
_entity_poly.type
_entity_poly.pdbx_seq_one_letter_code
_entity_poly.pdbx_strand_id
1 'polypeptide(L)'
;MISNELWTDEELDREEYEFLPLDDIGTPCFFRVKDWNHIEELSFRNREGNLFTRNYLLTTKGFLPLSSVRLRRQLKSFATINEKRELTIQRWCEGEDTRSTVYKVELNLGVVVKKKKPPASKRAKTK
;
A
#
# COMPACT_ATOMS: atom_id res chain seq x y z
N MET A 1 -20.93 -7.84 -2.00
CA MET A 1 -20.36 -8.87 -1.10
C MET A 1 -19.11 -9.48 -1.73
N ILE A 2 -18.09 -8.66 -2.04
CA ILE A 2 -16.87 -9.09 -2.78
C ILE A 2 -15.62 -8.86 -1.92
N SER A 3 -15.74 -8.07 -0.85
CA SER A 3 -14.63 -7.52 -0.07
C SER A 3 -13.88 -8.54 0.78
N ASN A 4 -14.56 -9.57 1.30
CA ASN A 4 -13.90 -10.57 2.15
C ASN A 4 -13.11 -11.61 1.35
N GLU A 5 -13.53 -11.93 0.12
CA GLU A 5 -12.89 -12.97 -0.68
C GLU A 5 -11.51 -12.55 -1.22
N LEU A 6 -11.29 -11.25 -1.47
CA LEU A 6 -10.04 -10.77 -2.06
C LEU A 6 -8.82 -11.04 -1.17
N TRP A 7 -8.98 -10.86 0.13
CA TRP A 7 -7.87 -10.97 1.09
C TRP A 7 -7.67 -12.39 1.61
N THR A 8 -8.68 -13.26 1.47
CA THR A 8 -8.63 -14.67 1.88
C THR A 8 -8.10 -15.60 0.80
N ASP A 9 -7.74 -15.07 -0.37
CA ASP A 9 -7.18 -15.85 -1.48
C ASP A 9 -5.88 -16.56 -1.06
N GLU A 10 -5.88 -17.89 -1.15
CA GLU A 10 -4.75 -18.77 -0.83
C GLU A 10 -3.53 -18.53 -1.73
N GLU A 11 -3.74 -17.99 -2.94
CA GLU A 11 -2.64 -17.59 -3.83
C GLU A 11 -1.75 -16.53 -3.16
N LEU A 12 -2.31 -15.70 -2.28
CA LEU A 12 -1.55 -14.68 -1.57
C LEU A 12 -0.60 -15.28 -0.53
N ASP A 13 -0.79 -16.52 -0.10
CA ASP A 13 0.05 -17.16 0.92
C ASP A 13 1.18 -18.03 0.35
N ARG A 14 1.24 -18.22 -0.97
CA ARG A 14 2.32 -18.99 -1.61
C ARG A 14 3.67 -18.29 -1.44
N GLU A 15 4.69 -19.05 -1.06
CA GLU A 15 6.08 -18.59 -1.03
C GLU A 15 6.54 -18.20 -2.45
N GLU A 16 7.12 -17.00 -2.58
CA GLU A 16 7.82 -16.57 -3.79
C GLU A 16 9.32 -16.65 -3.55
N TYR A 17 10.03 -17.27 -4.49
CA TYR A 17 11.49 -17.29 -4.48
C TYR A 17 12.00 -15.94 -5.02
N GLU A 18 12.65 -15.14 -4.17
CA GLU A 18 13.30 -13.89 -4.56
C GLU A 18 14.71 -14.16 -5.11
N PHE A 19 14.88 -14.11 -6.43
CA PHE A 19 16.21 -14.16 -7.04
C PHE A 19 16.29 -13.30 -8.30
N LEU A 20 16.18 -11.97 -8.17
CA LEU A 20 16.55 -11.06 -9.26
C LEU A 20 17.21 -9.78 -8.71
N PRO A 21 18.41 -9.40 -9.20
CA PRO A 21 18.91 -8.05 -9.05
C PRO A 21 18.02 -7.12 -9.88
N LEU A 22 17.38 -6.15 -9.23
CA LEU A 22 16.41 -5.25 -9.86
C LEU A 22 17.10 -3.94 -10.24
N ASP A 23 16.97 -3.54 -11.51
CA ASP A 23 17.68 -2.39 -12.08
C ASP A 23 16.92 -1.06 -11.89
N ASP A 24 15.58 -1.06 -12.00
CA ASP A 24 14.77 0.15 -11.89
C ASP A 24 14.10 0.25 -10.52
N ILE A 25 14.58 1.18 -9.70
CA ILE A 25 14.04 1.48 -8.38
C ILE A 25 13.07 2.66 -8.50
N GLY A 26 11.77 2.37 -8.39
CA GLY A 26 10.74 3.40 -8.36
C GLY A 26 10.80 4.28 -7.10
N THR A 27 10.33 5.52 -7.23
CA THR A 27 10.20 6.44 -6.09
C THR A 27 9.16 5.94 -5.09
N PRO A 28 9.46 5.93 -3.78
CA PRO A 28 8.50 5.53 -2.75
C PRO A 28 7.32 6.51 -2.71
N CYS A 29 6.11 5.95 -2.67
CA CYS A 29 4.86 6.68 -2.58
C CYS A 29 4.20 6.45 -1.22
N PHE A 30 3.92 7.54 -0.51
CA PHE A 30 3.21 7.50 0.76
C PHE A 30 1.70 7.65 0.54
N PHE A 31 0.90 6.78 1.14
CA PHE A 31 -0.55 6.79 1.02
C PHE A 31 -1.20 6.21 2.27
N ARG A 32 -2.46 6.57 2.52
CA ARG A 32 -3.30 5.94 3.55
C ARG A 32 -4.54 5.37 2.89
N VAL A 33 -4.93 4.17 3.30
CA VAL A 33 -6.16 3.53 2.82
C VAL A 33 -7.34 4.06 3.64
N LYS A 34 -8.41 4.46 2.95
CA LYS A 34 -9.63 4.95 3.63
C LYS A 34 -10.44 3.80 4.18
N ASP A 35 -10.69 2.81 3.33
CA ASP A 35 -11.43 1.60 3.65
C ASP A 35 -10.85 0.43 2.84
N TRP A 36 -10.43 -0.63 3.54
CA TRP A 36 -9.87 -1.84 2.95
C TRP A 36 -10.92 -2.75 2.33
N ASN A 37 -12.19 -2.58 2.73
CA ASN A 37 -13.31 -3.36 2.24
C ASN A 37 -14.02 -2.68 1.07
N HIS A 38 -13.75 -1.39 0.83
CA HIS A 38 -14.31 -0.63 -0.28
C HIS A 38 -13.41 -0.72 -1.50
N ILE A 39 -13.67 -1.75 -2.33
CA ILE A 39 -13.00 -1.96 -3.61
C ILE A 39 -13.92 -1.44 -4.70
N GLU A 40 -13.43 -0.49 -5.49
CA GLU A 40 -14.16 0.05 -6.64
C GLU A 40 -13.74 -0.67 -7.91
N GLU A 41 -14.73 -1.12 -8.67
CA GLU A 41 -14.55 -1.72 -9.99
C GLU A 41 -14.74 -0.63 -11.05
N LEU A 42 -13.68 -0.32 -11.79
CA LEU A 42 -13.68 0.72 -12.82
C LEU A 42 -13.38 0.12 -14.18
N SER A 43 -14.23 0.44 -15.16
CA SER A 43 -14.11 -0.02 -16.54
C SER A 43 -13.54 1.08 -17.42
N PHE A 44 -12.54 0.73 -18.22
CA PHE A 44 -11.87 1.64 -19.16
C PHE A 44 -11.88 1.03 -20.56
N ARG A 45 -11.73 1.88 -21.57
CA ARG A 45 -11.49 1.43 -22.94
C ARG A 45 -10.02 1.60 -23.28
N ASN A 46 -9.40 0.56 -23.84
CA ASN A 46 -8.06 0.67 -24.38
C ASN A 46 -8.06 1.49 -25.69
N ARG A 47 -6.88 1.73 -26.27
CA ARG A 47 -6.76 2.46 -27.55
C ARG A 47 -7.46 1.78 -28.73
N GLU A 48 -7.74 0.49 -28.62
CA GLU A 48 -8.41 -0.34 -29.63
C GLU A 48 -9.94 -0.42 -29.41
N GLY A 49 -10.46 0.23 -28.36
CA GLY A 49 -11.89 0.21 -28.01
C GLY A 49 -12.34 -0.97 -27.15
N ASN A 50 -11.42 -1.90 -26.80
CA ASN A 50 -11.72 -3.03 -25.93
C ASN A 50 -11.96 -2.55 -24.50
N LEU A 51 -13.07 -3.01 -23.92
CA LEU A 51 -13.44 -2.70 -22.54
C LEU A 51 -12.67 -3.63 -21.61
N PHE A 52 -11.94 -3.05 -20.66
CA PHE A 52 -11.28 -3.79 -19.61
C PHE A 52 -11.66 -3.22 -18.26
N THR A 53 -11.83 -4.11 -17.30
CA THR A 53 -12.26 -3.75 -15.95
C THR A 53 -11.14 -4.04 -14.97
N ARG A 54 -10.95 -3.15 -13.99
CA ARG A 54 -9.93 -3.29 -12.95
C ARG A 54 -10.49 -2.91 -11.59
N ASN A 55 -9.97 -3.59 -10.57
CA ASN A 55 -10.28 -3.34 -9.17
C ASN A 55 -9.31 -2.33 -8.58
N TYR A 56 -9.84 -1.36 -7.86
CA TYR A 56 -9.09 -0.27 -7.24
C TYR A 56 -9.41 -0.14 -5.76
N LEU A 57 -8.36 0.19 -5.00
CA LEU A 57 -8.46 0.54 -3.59
C LEU A 57 -8.45 2.05 -3.44
N LEU A 58 -9.37 2.58 -2.63
CA LEU A 58 -9.45 4.02 -2.37
C LEU A 58 -8.43 4.44 -1.32
N THR A 59 -7.50 5.30 -1.74
CA THR A 59 -6.44 5.87 -0.89
C THR A 59 -6.56 7.38 -0.78
N THR A 60 -5.77 7.99 0.11
CA THR A 60 -5.67 9.45 0.23
C THR A 60 -5.11 10.14 -1.01
N LYS A 61 -4.32 9.44 -1.83
CA LYS A 61 -3.73 9.97 -3.08
C LYS A 61 -4.53 9.63 -4.33
N GLY A 62 -5.65 8.92 -4.20
CA GLY A 62 -6.49 8.47 -5.30
C GLY A 62 -6.67 6.96 -5.31
N PHE A 63 -6.78 6.37 -6.49
CA PHE A 63 -7.10 4.95 -6.68
C PHE A 63 -5.83 4.12 -6.89
N LEU A 64 -5.62 3.13 -6.04
CA LEU A 64 -4.53 2.17 -6.17
C LEU A 64 -5.02 0.92 -6.91
N PRO A 65 -4.52 0.60 -8.11
CA PRO A 65 -4.93 -0.61 -8.82
C PRO A 65 -4.45 -1.88 -8.11
N LEU A 66 -5.36 -2.84 -7.93
CA LEU A 66 -5.10 -4.13 -7.29
C LEU A 66 -4.82 -5.25 -8.30
N SER A 67 -4.36 -4.90 -9.50
CA SER A 67 -4.15 -5.86 -10.60
C SER A 67 -3.00 -6.84 -10.36
N SER A 68 -2.02 -6.48 -9.52
CA SER A 68 -0.87 -7.34 -9.21
C SER A 68 -1.14 -8.22 -7.99
N VAL A 69 -0.94 -9.53 -8.14
CA VAL A 69 -0.98 -10.51 -7.04
C VAL A 69 0.07 -10.19 -5.99
N ARG A 70 1.29 -9.84 -6.42
CA ARG A 70 2.41 -9.46 -5.53
C ARG A 70 2.06 -8.25 -4.66
N LEU A 71 1.45 -7.24 -5.27
CA LEU A 71 0.97 -6.07 -4.53
C LEU A 71 -0.12 -6.46 -3.52
N ARG A 72 -1.11 -7.25 -3.92
CA ARG A 72 -2.17 -7.72 -3.03
C ARG A 72 -1.62 -8.51 -1.85
N ARG A 73 -0.60 -9.35 -2.07
CA ARG A 73 0.09 -10.11 -1.02
C ARG A 73 0.75 -9.18 0.00
N GLN A 74 1.50 -8.19 -0.45
CA GLN A 74 2.12 -7.20 0.44
C GLN A 74 1.09 -6.40 1.23
N LEU A 75 -0.05 -6.07 0.61
CA LEU A 75 -1.15 -5.35 1.24
C LEU A 75 -1.99 -6.20 2.21
N LYS A 76 -2.04 -7.53 2.00
CA LYS A 76 -2.90 -8.45 2.77
C LYS A 76 -2.71 -8.28 4.26
N SER A 77 -1.47 -8.29 4.74
CA SER A 77 -1.15 -8.15 6.18
C SER A 77 -1.77 -6.90 6.80
N PHE A 78 -1.71 -5.76 6.09
CA PHE A 78 -2.29 -4.49 6.51
C PHE A 78 -3.82 -4.45 6.39
N ALA A 79 -4.37 -5.09 5.36
CA ALA A 79 -5.80 -5.21 5.15
C ALA A 79 -6.47 -6.06 6.25
N THR A 80 -5.89 -7.21 6.60
CA THR A 80 -6.42 -8.11 7.65
C THR A 80 -6.49 -7.45 9.02
N ILE A 81 -5.57 -6.54 9.34
CA ILE A 81 -5.59 -5.78 10.60
C ILE A 81 -6.33 -4.44 10.50
N ASN A 82 -6.92 -4.14 9.34
CA ASN A 82 -7.59 -2.88 9.04
C ASN A 82 -6.72 -1.65 9.35
N GLU A 83 -5.48 -1.64 8.85
CA GLU A 83 -4.48 -0.62 9.17
C GLU A 83 -4.90 0.78 8.67
N LYS A 84 -4.82 1.79 9.53
CA LYS A 84 -5.25 3.17 9.21
C LYS A 84 -4.10 4.15 9.11
N ARG A 85 -2.88 3.72 9.42
CA ARG A 85 -1.67 4.55 9.32
C ARG A 85 -1.24 4.72 7.87
N GLU A 86 -0.27 5.61 7.67
CA GLU A 86 0.33 5.83 6.36
C GLU A 86 1.25 4.65 6.02
N LEU A 87 1.09 4.15 4.79
CA LEU A 87 1.89 3.12 4.19
C LEU A 87 2.79 3.75 3.12
N THR A 88 3.95 3.16 2.94
CA THR A 88 4.87 3.45 1.84
C THR A 88 4.80 2.28 0.89
N ILE A 89 4.50 2.55 -0.38
CA ILE A 89 4.67 1.58 -1.47
C ILE A 89 5.87 2.00 -2.31
N GLN A 90 6.77 1.06 -2.54
CA GLN A 90 7.86 1.21 -3.49
C GLN A 90 7.77 0.07 -4.51
N ARG A 91 8.08 0.39 -5.77
CA ARG A 91 8.08 -0.56 -6.87
C ARG A 91 9.51 -0.75 -7.39
N TRP A 92 9.81 -1.96 -7.83
CA TRP A 92 11.02 -2.27 -8.56
C TRP A 92 10.65 -3.02 -9.82
N CYS A 93 11.26 -2.66 -10.94
CA CYS A 93 11.03 -3.32 -12.22
C CYS A 93 12.35 -3.87 -12.78
N GLU A 94 12.25 -4.99 -13.49
CA GLU A 94 13.33 -5.57 -14.27
C GLU A 94 13.15 -5.10 -15.73
N GLY A 95 14.03 -4.20 -16.19
CA GLY A 95 13.92 -3.59 -17.51
C GLY A 95 12.61 -2.80 -17.73
N GLU A 96 12.13 -2.79 -18.97
CA GLU A 96 10.89 -2.07 -19.34
C GLU A 96 9.61 -2.88 -19.10
N ASP A 97 9.71 -4.18 -18.80
CA ASP A 97 8.54 -5.04 -18.61
C ASP A 97 7.97 -4.91 -17.18
N THR A 98 6.68 -4.57 -17.11
CA THR A 98 5.95 -4.42 -15.84
C THR A 98 5.46 -5.77 -15.28
N ARG A 99 5.70 -6.88 -15.97
CA ARG A 99 5.37 -8.24 -15.49
C ARG A 99 6.28 -8.69 -14.34
N SER A 100 7.54 -8.27 -14.35
CA SER A 100 8.52 -8.57 -13.29
C SER A 100 8.46 -7.61 -12.11
N THR A 101 7.44 -6.73 -12.02
CA THR A 101 7.39 -5.73 -10.95
C THR A 101 7.30 -6.37 -9.57
N VAL A 102 8.24 -6.01 -8.71
CA VAL A 102 8.25 -6.31 -7.27
C VAL A 102 7.73 -5.09 -6.52
N TYR A 103 6.94 -5.33 -5.49
CA TYR A 103 6.40 -4.29 -4.62
C TYR A 103 6.88 -4.53 -3.20
N LYS A 104 7.23 -3.44 -2.52
CA LYS A 104 7.45 -3.45 -1.07
C LYS A 104 6.47 -2.47 -0.47
N VAL A 105 5.66 -2.95 0.46
CA VAL A 105 4.75 -2.10 1.22
C VAL A 105 5.17 -2.15 2.68
N GLU A 106 5.49 -1.00 3.22
CA GLU A 106 5.91 -0.87 4.62
C GLU A 106 5.02 0.15 5.33
N LEU A 107 4.84 -0.04 6.63
CA LEU A 107 4.34 1.04 7.47
C LEU A 107 5.31 2.20 7.38
N ASN A 108 4.82 3.35 6.94
CA ASN A 108 5.56 4.56 7.17
C ASN A 108 5.49 4.82 8.68
N LEU A 109 6.54 4.41 9.39
CA LEU A 109 6.83 4.88 10.75
C LEU A 109 7.24 6.35 10.62
N GLY A 110 6.35 7.19 10.09
CA GLY A 110 6.51 8.63 10.07
C GLY A 110 6.93 9.02 11.46
N VAL A 111 8.12 9.64 11.53
CA VAL A 111 8.80 10.12 12.74
C VAL A 111 7.77 10.27 13.85
N VAL A 112 7.73 9.32 14.78
CA VAL A 112 6.99 9.52 16.02
C VAL A 112 7.64 10.75 16.61
N VAL A 113 7.06 11.93 16.37
CA VAL A 113 7.47 13.15 17.01
C VAL A 113 7.18 12.84 18.46
N LYS A 114 8.21 12.37 19.18
CA LYS A 114 8.19 12.26 20.63
C LYS A 114 7.79 13.65 21.05
N LYS A 115 6.52 13.85 21.40
CA LYS A 115 6.05 15.11 21.96
C LYS A 115 7.02 15.37 23.10
N LYS A 116 7.89 16.36 22.93
CA LYS A 116 8.85 16.77 23.97
C LYS A 116 7.98 17.00 25.19
N LYS A 117 8.20 16.23 26.26
CA LYS A 117 7.49 16.42 27.53
C LYS A 117 7.57 17.92 27.84
N PRO A 118 6.45 18.60 28.15
CA PRO A 118 6.49 20.00 28.49
C PRO A 118 7.49 20.18 29.65
N PRO A 119 8.38 21.18 29.59
CA PRO A 119 9.33 21.41 30.66
C PRO A 119 8.56 21.56 31.97
N ALA A 120 8.98 20.83 33.00
CA ALA A 120 8.33 20.85 34.30
C ALA A 120 8.22 22.30 34.78
N SER A 121 6.98 22.73 35.06
CA SER A 121 6.70 24.05 35.61
C SER A 121 7.49 24.21 36.91
N LYS A 122 8.51 25.08 36.89
CA LYS A 122 9.21 25.47 38.11
C LYS A 122 8.24 26.32 38.92
N ARG A 123 7.75 25.75 40.02
CA ARG A 123 6.93 26.43 41.03
C ARG A 123 7.62 27.74 41.43
N ALA A 124 6.99 28.88 41.14
CA ALA A 124 7.48 30.17 41.58
C ALA A 124 7.53 30.18 43.11
N LYS A 125 8.70 30.52 43.69
CA LYS A 125 8.83 30.75 45.12
C LYS A 125 8.11 32.07 45.43
N THR A 126 7.04 32.00 46.20
CA THR A 126 6.43 33.15 46.85
C THR A 126 7.44 33.76 47.82
N LYS A 127 7.62 35.09 47.73
CA LYS A 127 8.23 35.93 48.75
C LYS A 127 7.14 36.85 49.29
#